data_AF-A0A1F8WMZ3-F1
#
_entry.id   AF-A0A1F8WMZ3-F1
#
_cell.length_a   1.000
_cell.length_b   1.000
_cell.length_c   1.000
_cell.angle_alpha   90.00
_cell.angle_beta   90.00
_cell.angle_gamma   90.00
#
_symmetry.space_group_name_H-M   'P 1'
#
loop_
_entity.id
_entity.type
_entity.pdbx_description
1 polymer ?
#
loop_
_entity_poly.entity_id
_entity_poly.type
_entity_poly.pdbx_seq_one_letter_code
_entity_poly.pdbx_strand_id
1 'polypeptide(L)' 'MGKVRKGNYLFVDWIGDHGHHVHVYKDEKQVLKWDLDEGKAIQGKITKRILKLIRILKKEGRL' A
#
# COMPACT_ATOMS: atom_id res chain seq x y z
N MET A 1 -5.13 3.67 -10.12
CA MET A 1 -6.23 3.92 -9.16
C MET A 1 -7.12 2.69 -9.04
N GLY A 2 -6.97 1.94 -7.95
CA GLY A 2 -7.69 0.70 -7.72
C GLY A 2 -7.75 0.34 -6.24
N LYS A 3 -8.68 -0.54 -5.87
CA LYS A 3 -8.84 -1.03 -4.49
C LYS A 3 -8.72 -2.55 -4.49
N VAL A 4 -7.83 -3.10 -3.65
CA VAL A 4 -7.65 -4.55 -3.50
C VAL A 4 -7.61 -4.95 -2.04
N ARG A 5 -8.40 -5.96 -1.68
CA ARG A 5 -8.33 -6.61 -0.36
C ARG A 5 -7.40 -7.83 -0.44
N LYS A 6 -6.44 -7.92 0.49
CA LYS A 6 -5.54 -9.09 0.61
C LYS A 6 -5.01 -9.23 2.02
N GLY A 7 -5.09 -10.44 2.59
CA GLY A 7 -4.48 -10.76 3.89
C GLY A 7 -5.03 -9.96 5.08
N ASN A 8 -6.33 -9.62 5.07
CA ASN A 8 -7.02 -8.74 6.01
C ASN A 8 -6.59 -7.26 5.99
N TYR A 9 -6.08 -6.80 4.85
CA TYR A 9 -5.81 -5.39 4.58
C TYR A 9 -6.56 -4.95 3.31
N LEU A 10 -6.90 -3.66 3.25
CA LEU A 10 -7.33 -2.98 2.04
C LEU A 10 -6.20 -2.09 1.54
N PHE A 11 -5.80 -2.27 0.29
CA PHE A 11 -4.81 -1.46 -0.40
C PHE A 11 -5.52 -0.58 -1.40
N VAL A 12 -5.26 0.72 -1.35
CA VAL A 12 -5.82 1.72 -2.26
C VAL A 12 -4.67 2.40 -2.99
N ASP A 13 -4.59 2.13 -4.29
CA ASP A 13 -3.60 2.73 -5.20
C ASP A 13 -3.99 4.17 -5.54
N TRP A 14 -3.03 5.08 -5.42
CA TRP A 14 -3.21 6.51 -5.62
C TRP A 14 -2.01 7.12 -6.35
N ILE A 15 -2.28 8.03 -7.29
CA ILE A 15 -1.25 8.86 -7.95
C ILE A 15 -1.59 10.31 -7.62
N GLY A 16 -0.68 11.04 -6.98
CA GLY A 16 -0.96 12.40 -6.52
C GLY A 16 0.26 13.16 -6.00
N ASP A 17 0.04 13.98 -4.97
CA ASP A 17 0.97 14.93 -4.35
C ASP A 17 2.36 14.39 -3.95
N HIS A 18 2.52 13.07 -3.87
CA HIS A 18 3.78 12.37 -3.59
C HIS A 18 4.04 11.24 -4.60
N GLY A 19 3.75 11.47 -5.88
CA GLY A 19 3.92 10.44 -6.93
C GLY A 19 2.94 9.27 -6.77
N HIS A 20 3.40 8.05 -7.07
CA HIS A 20 2.60 6.83 -6.97
C HIS A 20 2.75 6.21 -5.57
N HIS A 21 1.64 6.09 -4.84
CA HIS A 21 1.65 5.54 -3.50
C HIS A 21 0.41 4.70 -3.20
N VAL A 22 0.52 3.82 -2.19
CA VAL A 22 -0.58 2.97 -1.72
C VAL A 22 -0.94 3.32 -0.29
N HIS A 23 -2.24 3.48 -0.03
CA HIS A 23 -2.80 3.56 1.32
C HIS A 23 -3.20 2.16 1.76
N VAL A 24 -2.74 1.75 2.93
CA VAL A 24 -3.06 0.45 3.52
C VAL A 24 -3.95 0.67 4.72
N TYR A 25 -5.10 0.02 4.72
CA TYR A 25 -6.06 0.04 5.80
C TYR A 25 -6.20 -1.34 6.43
N LYS A 26 -6.45 -1.35 7.73
CA LYS A 26 -6.87 -2.52 8.51
C LYS A 26 -7.99 -2.09 9.43
N ASP A 27 -9.11 -2.83 9.42
CA ASP A 27 -10.28 -2.50 10.25
C ASP A 27 -10.69 -1.02 10.11
N GLU A 28 -10.77 -0.57 8.84
CA GLU A 28 -11.14 0.80 8.42
C GLU A 28 -10.16 1.92 8.82
N LYS A 29 -9.07 1.60 9.53
CA LYS A 29 -8.03 2.56 9.93
C LYS A 29 -6.85 2.52 8.98
N GLN A 30 -6.37 3.68 8.55
CA GLN A 30 -5.13 3.79 7.77
C GLN A 30 -3.94 3.43 8.66
N VAL A 31 -3.19 2.39 8.29
CA VAL A 31 -2.03 1.91 9.05
C VAL A 31 -0.70 2.24 8.36
N LEU A 32 -0.72 2.48 7.04
CA LEU A 32 0.46 2.81 6.26
C LEU A 32 0.07 3.62 5.01
N LYS A 33 0.86 4.65 4.70
CA LYS A 33 0.95 5.30 3.39
C LYS A 33 2.35 4.99 2.85
N TRP A 34 2.44 4.29 1.73
CA TRP A 34 3.70 3.77 1.18
C TRP A 34 3.95 4.29 -0.21
N ASP A 35 5.11 4.89 -0.41
CA ASP A 35 5.62 5.36 -1.70
C ASP A 35 6.07 4.15 -2.54
N LEU A 36 5.41 3.94 -3.69
CA LEU A 36 5.68 2.80 -4.56
C LEU A 36 6.88 3.03 -5.47
N ASP A 37 7.28 4.28 -5.67
CA ASP A 37 8.40 4.71 -6.52
C ASP A 37 9.71 4.66 -5.73
N GLU A 38 9.73 5.31 -4.56
CA GLU A 38 10.92 5.39 -3.71
C GLU A 38 11.05 4.21 -2.74
N GLY A 39 9.97 3.46 -2.49
CA GLY A 39 10.00 2.32 -1.58
C GLY A 39 10.20 2.73 -0.12
N LYS A 40 9.54 3.80 0.32
CA LYS A 40 9.60 4.32 1.69
C LYS A 40 8.21 4.57 2.28
N ALA A 41 8.11 4.57 3.61
CA ALA A 41 6.88 4.96 4.28
C ALA A 41 6.74 6.48 4.26
N ILE A 42 5.64 6.98 3.72
CA ILE A 42 5.26 8.40 3.84
C ILE A 42 4.65 8.63 5.22
N GLN A 43 3.81 7.69 5.69
CA GLN A 43 3.17 7.75 7.00
C GLN A 43 2.88 6.36 7.54
N GLY A 44 2.92 6.19 8.86
CA GLY A 44 2.61 4.93 9.53
C GLY A 44 3.81 3.99 9.60
N LYS A 45 3.56 2.75 10.03
CA LYS A 45 4.64 1.78 10.29
C LYS A 45 4.52 0.59 9.36
N ILE A 46 5.55 0.38 8.56
CA ILE A 46 5.61 -0.80 7.72
C ILE A 46 5.97 -2.04 8.56
N THR A 47 5.29 -3.15 8.28
CA THR A 47 5.61 -4.46 8.82
C THR A 47 6.08 -5.38 7.70
N LYS A 48 6.85 -6.42 8.04
CA LYS A 48 7.30 -7.44 7.08
C LYS A 48 6.14 -8.06 6.29
N ARG A 49 4.98 -8.24 6.93
CA ARG A 49 3.76 -8.76 6.30
C ARG A 49 3.20 -7.80 5.25
N ILE A 50 3.06 -6.52 5.58
CA ILE A 50 2.54 -5.52 4.65
C ILE A 50 3.48 -5.37 3.45
N LEU A 51 4.79 -5.29 3.70
CA LEU A 51 5.79 -5.20 2.62
C LEU A 51 5.72 -6.39 1.66
N LYS A 52 5.58 -7.62 2.19
CA LYS A 52 5.41 -8.82 1.36
C LYS A 52 4.15 -8.73 0.50
N LEU A 53 3.03 -8.27 1.06
CA LEU A 53 1.78 -8.13 0.32
C LEU A 53 1.88 -7.07 -0.77
N ILE A 54 2.50 -5.91 -0.50
CA ILE A 54 2.73 -4.87 -1.52
C ILE A 54 3.55 -5.44 -2.68
N ARG A 55 4.66 -6.15 -2.40
CA ARG A 55 5.49 -6.76 -3.44
C ARG A 55 4.71 -7.78 -4.30
N ILE A 56 3.88 -8.60 -3.68
CA ILE A 56 3.03 -9.56 -4.40
C ILE A 56 2.04 -8.81 -5.30
N LEU A 57 1.37 -7.78 -4.77
CA LEU A 57 0.38 -7.01 -5.54
C LEU A 57 1.02 -6.24 -6.71
N LYS A 58 2.22 -5.66 -6.53
CA LYS A 58 2.98 -5.05 -7.65
C LYS A 58 3.31 -6.08 -8.72
N LYS A 59 3.76 -7.29 -8.32
CA LYS A 59 4.06 -8.38 -9.26
C LYS A 59 2.80 -8.85 -10.02
N GLU A 60 1.65 -8.79 -9.39
CA GLU A 60 0.34 -9.11 -9.99
C GLU A 60 -0.23 -7.96 -10.85
N GLY A 61 0.44 -6.79 -10.92
CA GLY A 61 -0.07 -5.61 -11.64
C GLY A 61 -1.29 -4.96 -10.99
N ARG A 62 -1.45 -5.14 -9.67
CA ARG A 62 -2.60 -4.64 -8.89
C ARG A 62 -2.27 -3.42 -8.02
N LEU A 63 -0.99 -3.04 -7.98
CA LEU A 63 -0.36 -1.86 -7.41
C LEU A 63 0.81 -1.47 -8.32
#